data_AF-A0A841CXE0-F1
#
_entry.id   AF-A0A841CXE0-F1
#
_cell.length_a   1.000
_cell.length_b   1.000
_cell.length_c   1.000
_cell.angle_alpha   90.00
_cell.angle_beta   90.00
_cell.angle_gamma   90.00
#
_symmetry.space_group_name_H-M   'P 1'
#
loop_
_entity.id
_entity.type
_entity.pdbx_description
1 polymer ?
#
loop_
_entity_poly.entity_id
_entity_poly.type
_entity_poly.pdbx_seq_one_letter_code
_entity_poly.pdbx_strand_id
1 'polypeptide(L)'
;MADQSTSGGCTCCAPAPASTTISTGAAAVRARLLAGAEQLGIAGPALTELADLFDGGDCAAVQQRLAALVAERLQAAEQAVVEQIEHTALRQHQAGAAGADGQAVAALQSTTAELTGQVARLQAAAQHLAAPARTGACEAQCACLSAASAITTPRIPVARAALTLADDVAADGPDIVCTLGGGVEAMRERVSQWQAALAPATGRTPIAGGLQLTYAHDEALAAELARLAAAEFACCSFFTFTLTVGPGGMTFAVTAPPAAGELVTAVFGTADAAAARKSV
;
A
#
# COMPACT_ATOMS: atom_id res chain seq x y z
N MET A 1 -76.87 -28.43 -31.46
CA MET A 1 -76.11 -28.91 -30.29
C MET A 1 -74.74 -29.32 -30.77
N ALA A 2 -73.80 -28.37 -30.76
CA ALA A 2 -72.38 -28.64 -30.94
C ALA A 2 -71.61 -27.47 -30.30
N ASP A 3 -70.44 -27.83 -29.82
CA ASP A 3 -69.38 -27.01 -29.28
C ASP A 3 -69.40 -26.74 -27.76
N GLN A 4 -68.40 -27.31 -27.09
CA GLN A 4 -67.62 -26.61 -26.07
C GLN A 4 -66.33 -27.40 -25.82
N SER A 5 -65.25 -26.77 -26.25
CA SER A 5 -63.85 -27.16 -26.08
C SER A 5 -63.46 -27.31 -24.62
N THR A 6 -62.73 -28.38 -24.33
CA THR A 6 -62.12 -28.68 -23.03
C THR A 6 -60.95 -27.73 -22.77
N SER A 7 -61.14 -26.82 -21.80
CA SER A 7 -60.09 -25.94 -21.28
C SER A 7 -59.12 -26.74 -20.40
N GLY A 8 -57.91 -26.99 -20.92
CA GLY A 8 -56.74 -27.35 -20.12
C GLY A 8 -56.17 -26.10 -19.47
N GLY A 9 -56.47 -25.87 -18.19
CA GLY A 9 -55.87 -24.80 -17.39
C GLY A 9 -54.89 -25.38 -16.38
N CYS A 10 -53.60 -25.24 -16.62
CA CYS A 10 -52.54 -25.54 -15.65
C CYS A 10 -52.59 -24.55 -14.48
N THR A 11 -52.86 -25.05 -13.28
CA THR A 11 -52.70 -24.31 -12.02
C THR A 11 -51.25 -24.38 -11.56
N CYS A 12 -50.36 -23.56 -12.14
CA CYS A 12 -48.96 -23.45 -11.73
C CYS A 12 -48.46 -21.99 -11.76
N CYS A 13 -49.18 -21.04 -11.16
CA CYS A 13 -48.62 -19.70 -10.90
C CYS A 13 -49.18 -19.12 -9.60
N ALA A 14 -48.47 -19.35 -8.50
CA ALA A 14 -48.40 -18.37 -7.41
C ALA A 14 -47.14 -17.52 -7.63
N PRO A 15 -47.19 -16.18 -7.55
CA PRO A 15 -45.97 -15.38 -7.58
C PRO A 15 -45.17 -15.64 -6.31
N ALA A 16 -43.95 -16.18 -6.48
CA ALA A 16 -42.95 -16.19 -5.42
C ALA A 16 -42.57 -14.74 -5.06
N PRO A 17 -42.40 -14.38 -3.78
CA PRO A 17 -41.85 -13.07 -3.45
C PRO A 17 -40.38 -13.02 -3.88
N ALA A 18 -40.11 -12.36 -5.00
CA ALA A 18 -38.77 -11.98 -5.39
C ALA A 18 -38.31 -10.81 -4.50
N SER A 19 -37.62 -11.11 -3.39
CA SER A 19 -36.80 -10.14 -2.64
C SER A 19 -35.98 -10.84 -1.55
N THR A 20 -34.81 -11.41 -1.88
CA THR A 20 -33.81 -11.76 -0.82
C THR A 20 -32.36 -11.72 -1.29
N THR A 21 -32.04 -11.70 -2.58
CA THR A 21 -30.64 -11.76 -3.06
C THR A 21 -29.85 -10.45 -2.97
N ILE A 22 -30.50 -9.32 -2.70
CA ILE A 22 -29.83 -8.01 -2.56
C ILE A 22 -29.26 -7.80 -1.14
N SER A 23 -29.82 -8.49 -0.13
CA SER A 23 -29.46 -8.29 1.28
C SER A 23 -28.08 -8.86 1.66
N THR A 24 -27.68 -9.99 1.07
CA THR A 24 -26.37 -10.62 1.34
C THR A 24 -25.19 -9.81 0.81
N GLY A 25 -25.37 -9.11 -0.32
CA GLY A 25 -24.34 -8.24 -0.90
C GLY A 25 -24.08 -7.02 -0.04
N ALA A 26 -25.15 -6.31 0.35
CA ALA A 26 -25.03 -5.12 1.22
C ALA A 26 -24.44 -5.46 2.59
N ALA A 27 -24.89 -6.56 3.21
CA ALA A 27 -24.35 -7.01 4.49
C ALA A 27 -22.86 -7.38 4.40
N ALA A 28 -22.42 -8.05 3.33
CA ALA A 28 -21.01 -8.37 3.12
C ALA A 28 -20.15 -7.13 2.85
N VAL A 29 -20.67 -6.15 2.12
CA VAL A 29 -20.01 -4.85 1.89
C VAL A 29 -19.87 -4.08 3.21
N ARG A 30 -20.91 -4.04 4.03
CA ARG A 30 -20.89 -3.43 5.36
C ARG A 30 -19.86 -4.08 6.27
N ALA A 31 -19.89 -5.42 6.36
CA ALA A 31 -18.94 -6.17 7.18
C ALA A 31 -17.48 -5.91 6.75
N ARG A 32 -17.21 -5.85 5.44
CA ARG A 32 -15.88 -5.53 4.92
C ARG A 32 -15.44 -4.11 5.26
N LEU A 33 -16.33 -3.13 5.13
CA LEU A 33 -16.04 -1.75 5.49
C LEU A 33 -15.66 -1.64 6.97
N LEU A 34 -16.49 -2.19 7.87
CA LEU A 34 -16.28 -2.07 9.30
C LEU A 34 -15.03 -2.83 9.76
N ALA A 35 -14.82 -4.06 9.26
CA ALA A 35 -13.61 -4.82 9.57
C ALA A 35 -12.34 -4.09 9.08
N GLY A 36 -12.39 -3.46 7.90
CA GLY A 36 -11.27 -2.66 7.41
C GLY A 36 -11.03 -1.40 8.24
N ALA A 37 -12.10 -0.72 8.68
CA ALA A 37 -11.97 0.42 9.58
C ALA A 37 -11.33 0.04 10.92
N GLU A 38 -11.72 -1.09 11.51
CA GLU A 38 -11.08 -1.65 12.72
C GLU A 38 -9.59 -1.92 12.51
N GLN A 39 -9.20 -2.48 11.36
CA GLN A 39 -7.80 -2.72 11.03
C GLN A 39 -6.98 -1.43 10.82
N LEU A 40 -7.62 -0.30 10.52
CA LEU A 40 -7.00 1.03 10.51
C LEU A 40 -6.89 1.63 11.93
N GLY A 41 -7.33 0.93 12.96
CA GLY A 41 -7.36 1.44 14.34
C GLY A 41 -8.56 2.35 14.62
N ILE A 42 -9.61 2.29 13.80
CA ILE A 42 -10.87 3.00 14.07
C ILE A 42 -11.76 2.08 14.89
N ALA A 43 -12.11 2.50 16.11
CA ALA A 43 -12.88 1.68 17.04
C ALA A 43 -13.92 2.49 17.82
N GLY A 44 -14.79 1.78 18.53
CA GLY A 44 -15.76 2.36 19.45
C GLY A 44 -16.77 3.29 18.74
N PRO A 45 -17.04 4.49 19.28
CA PRO A 45 -18.11 5.36 18.77
C PRO A 45 -17.91 5.79 17.31
N ALA A 46 -16.66 5.96 16.87
CA ALA A 46 -16.35 6.30 15.48
C ALA A 46 -16.74 5.17 14.50
N LEU A 47 -16.62 3.91 14.93
CA LEU A 47 -17.01 2.76 14.14
C LEU A 47 -18.53 2.63 14.05
N THR A 48 -19.24 2.88 15.15
CA THR A 48 -20.71 2.92 15.17
C THR A 48 -21.25 4.01 14.25
N GLU A 49 -20.68 5.21 14.30
CA GLU A 49 -21.08 6.31 13.43
C GLU A 49 -20.86 5.99 11.94
N LEU A 50 -19.74 5.36 11.59
CA LEU A 50 -19.51 4.88 10.23
C LEU A 50 -20.55 3.84 9.79
N ALA A 51 -20.99 2.97 10.71
CA ALA A 51 -22.02 1.99 10.45
C ALA A 51 -23.38 2.65 10.20
N ASP A 52 -23.75 3.65 11.00
CA ASP A 52 -25.00 4.41 10.84
C ASP A 52 -25.03 5.19 9.52
N LEU A 53 -23.92 5.84 9.16
CA LEU A 53 -23.78 6.54 7.87
C LEU A 53 -23.88 5.57 6.69
N PHE A 54 -23.31 4.38 6.81
CA PHE A 54 -23.43 3.33 5.79
C PHE A 54 -24.88 2.87 5.63
N ASP A 55 -25.56 2.62 6.75
CA ASP A 55 -26.96 2.17 6.75
C ASP A 55 -27.91 3.25 6.21
N GLY A 56 -27.52 4.53 6.32
CA GLY A 56 -28.19 5.67 5.67
C GLY A 56 -28.03 5.73 4.14
N GLY A 57 -27.13 4.94 3.55
CA GLY A 57 -26.99 4.81 2.10
C GLY A 57 -26.31 5.98 1.38
N ASP A 58 -25.53 6.80 2.10
CA ASP A 58 -24.78 7.92 1.52
C ASP A 58 -23.26 7.64 1.53
N CYS A 59 -22.74 7.14 0.41
CA CYS A 59 -21.33 6.85 0.24
C CYS A 59 -20.44 8.08 0.37
N ALA A 60 -20.92 9.28 -0.01
CA ALA A 60 -20.14 10.50 0.10
C ALA A 60 -19.95 10.90 1.56
N ALA A 61 -21.02 10.79 2.37
CA ALA A 61 -20.94 11.01 3.81
C ALA A 61 -20.02 9.98 4.51
N VAL A 62 -20.15 8.69 4.14
CA VAL A 62 -19.25 7.63 4.65
C VAL A 62 -17.79 7.93 4.28
N GLN A 63 -17.53 8.31 3.03
CA GLN A 63 -16.18 8.60 2.55
C GLN A 63 -15.56 9.79 3.29
N GLN A 64 -16.31 10.88 3.42
CA GLN A 64 -15.83 12.07 4.12
C GLN A 64 -15.52 11.75 5.60
N ARG A 65 -16.41 10.99 6.26
CA ARG A 65 -16.19 10.62 7.66
C ARG A 65 -14.99 9.69 7.82
N LEU A 66 -14.87 8.68 6.97
CA LEU A 66 -13.76 7.74 6.98
C LEU A 66 -12.43 8.45 6.68
N ALA A 67 -12.40 9.38 5.73
CA ALA A 67 -11.20 10.19 5.42
C ALA A 67 -10.74 11.02 6.64
N ALA A 68 -11.68 11.66 7.34
CA ALA A 68 -11.36 12.40 8.56
C ALA A 68 -10.78 11.51 9.66
N LEU A 69 -11.38 10.33 9.89
CA LEU A 69 -10.90 9.38 10.89
C LEU A 69 -9.52 8.80 10.54
N VAL A 70 -9.29 8.50 9.25
CA VAL A 70 -7.98 8.01 8.78
C VAL A 70 -6.91 9.09 8.92
N ALA A 71 -7.21 10.34 8.59
CA ALA A 71 -6.26 11.45 8.77
C ALA A 71 -5.89 11.65 10.26
N GLU A 72 -6.88 11.58 11.16
CA GLU A 72 -6.65 11.67 12.60
C GLU A 72 -5.78 10.52 13.12
N ARG A 73 -6.04 9.29 12.64
CA ARG A 73 -5.23 8.11 12.99
C ARG A 73 -3.84 8.15 12.42
N LEU A 74 -3.67 8.67 11.20
CA LEU A 74 -2.36 8.85 10.58
C LEU A 74 -1.49 9.79 11.40
N GLN A 75 -2.02 10.97 11.75
CA GLN A 75 -1.30 11.93 12.58
C GLN A 75 -0.91 11.34 13.95
N ALA A 76 -1.83 10.61 14.60
CA ALA A 76 -1.54 9.95 15.87
C ALA A 76 -0.45 8.87 15.75
N ALA A 77 -0.49 8.07 14.67
CA ALA A 77 0.52 7.04 14.42
C ALA A 77 1.89 7.64 14.12
N GLU A 78 1.95 8.72 13.34
CA GLU A 78 3.20 9.46 13.06
C GLU A 78 3.82 10.02 14.35
N GLN A 79 3.01 10.59 15.24
CA GLN A 79 3.48 11.05 16.56
C GLN A 79 4.03 9.90 17.41
N ALA A 80 3.34 8.76 17.43
CA ALA A 80 3.78 7.58 18.17
C ALA A 80 5.11 7.01 17.64
N VAL A 81 5.34 7.07 16.31
CA VAL A 81 6.63 6.67 15.72
C VAL A 81 7.76 7.56 16.23
N VAL A 82 7.57 8.88 16.25
CA VAL A 82 8.58 9.83 16.74
C VAL A 82 8.91 9.57 18.21
N GLU A 83 7.89 9.45 19.06
CA GLU A 83 8.07 9.15 20.48
C GLU A 83 8.80 7.82 20.71
N GLN A 84 8.44 6.79 19.94
CA GLN A 84 9.08 5.48 20.04
C GLN A 84 10.55 5.51 19.61
N ILE A 85 10.92 6.29 18.59
CA ILE A 85 12.31 6.48 18.16
C ILE A 85 13.12 7.15 19.26
N GLU A 86 12.60 8.23 19.86
CA GLU A 86 13.26 8.95 20.96
C GLU A 86 13.49 8.03 22.17
N HIS A 87 12.46 7.28 22.58
CA HIS A 87 12.56 6.32 23.68
C HIS A 87 13.57 5.19 23.37
N THR A 88 13.61 4.70 22.12
CA THR A 88 14.57 3.69 21.68
C THR A 88 16.01 4.20 21.74
N ALA A 89 16.26 5.43 21.29
CA ALA A 89 17.59 6.06 21.36
C ALA A 89 18.08 6.23 22.80
N LEU A 90 17.20 6.66 23.71
CA LEU A 90 17.52 6.78 25.14
C LEU A 90 17.90 5.44 25.76
N ARG A 91 17.13 4.37 25.47
CA ARG A 91 17.40 3.01 25.93
C ARG A 91 18.74 2.47 25.41
N GLN A 92 19.03 2.69 24.13
CA GLN A 92 20.30 2.26 23.53
C GLN A 92 21.50 2.97 24.16
N HIS A 93 21.40 4.29 24.40
CA HIS A 93 22.46 5.04 25.09
C HIS A 93 22.72 4.51 26.50
N GLN A 94 21.67 4.21 27.27
CA GLN A 94 21.79 3.65 28.62
C GLN A 94 22.38 2.23 28.61
N ALA A 95 22.00 1.41 27.64
CA ALA A 95 22.48 0.03 27.51
C ALA A 95 23.90 -0.07 26.92
N GLY A 96 24.36 0.94 26.18
CA GLY A 96 25.77 1.08 25.77
C GLY A 96 26.72 1.32 26.94
N ALA A 97 26.23 1.82 28.08
CA ALA A 97 26.99 2.00 29.31
C ALA A 97 26.97 0.75 30.23
N ALA A 98 26.01 -0.16 30.05
CA ALA A 98 25.87 -1.40 30.79
C ALA A 98 25.45 -2.51 29.82
N GLY A 99 26.44 -3.24 29.29
CA GLY A 99 26.32 -4.29 28.27
C GLY A 99 24.89 -4.75 27.96
N ALA A 100 24.34 -4.22 26.86
CA ALA A 100 22.94 -4.35 26.50
C ALA A 100 22.47 -5.80 26.28
N ASP A 101 21.32 -6.15 26.85
CA ASP A 101 20.52 -7.32 26.47
C ASP A 101 19.96 -7.12 25.06
N GLY A 102 20.51 -7.84 24.07
CA GLY A 102 20.13 -7.74 22.66
C GLY A 102 18.64 -8.01 22.38
N GLN A 103 17.96 -8.74 23.26
CA GLN A 103 16.52 -9.00 23.13
C GLN A 103 15.67 -7.75 23.37
N ALA A 104 16.09 -6.87 24.28
CA ALA A 104 15.37 -5.63 24.56
C ALA A 104 15.46 -4.63 23.39
N VAL A 105 16.62 -4.59 22.70
CA VAL A 105 16.80 -3.77 21.50
C VAL A 105 15.98 -4.31 20.33
N ALA A 106 15.98 -5.63 20.12
CA ALA A 106 15.18 -6.27 19.08
C ALA A 106 13.67 -6.04 19.27
N ALA A 107 13.17 -6.11 20.52
CA ALA A 107 11.77 -5.80 20.83
C ALA A 107 11.40 -4.35 20.49
N LEU A 108 12.25 -3.39 20.82
CA LEU A 108 12.05 -1.98 20.47
C LEU A 108 12.03 -1.76 18.94
N GLN A 109 12.93 -2.43 18.22
CA GLN A 109 12.97 -2.39 16.75
C GLN A 109 11.70 -2.99 16.13
N SER A 110 11.17 -4.09 16.67
CA SER A 110 9.90 -4.69 16.22
C SER A 110 8.74 -3.70 16.36
N THR A 111 8.62 -3.04 17.52
CA THR A 111 7.56 -2.05 17.75
C THR A 111 7.66 -0.88 16.79
N THR A 112 8.86 -0.37 16.52
CA THR A 112 9.05 0.70 15.52
C THR A 112 8.63 0.25 14.12
N ALA A 113 8.97 -0.98 13.72
CA ALA A 113 8.56 -1.54 12.43
C ALA A 113 7.03 -1.71 12.33
N GLU A 114 6.37 -2.14 13.42
CA GLU A 114 4.92 -2.28 13.50
C GLU A 114 4.19 -0.95 13.33
N LEU A 115 4.63 0.09 14.05
CA LEU A 115 4.08 1.45 13.93
C LEU A 115 4.29 2.03 12.53
N THR A 116 5.48 1.84 11.95
CA THR A 116 5.76 2.26 10.57
C THR A 116 4.84 1.54 9.57
N GLY A 117 4.62 0.25 9.76
CA GLY A 117 3.68 -0.53 8.96
C GLY A 117 2.22 -0.03 9.09
N GLN A 118 1.83 0.45 10.27
CA GLN A 118 0.52 1.06 10.49
C GLN A 118 0.37 2.40 9.74
N VAL A 119 1.39 3.26 9.79
CA VAL A 119 1.45 4.52 9.03
C VAL A 119 1.27 4.27 7.54
N ALA A 120 2.00 3.31 6.97
CA ALA A 120 1.89 2.97 5.54
C ALA A 120 0.47 2.52 5.15
N ARG A 121 -0.20 1.73 5.99
CA ARG A 121 -1.59 1.30 5.75
C ARG A 121 -2.57 2.48 5.78
N LEU A 122 -2.39 3.41 6.72
CA LEU A 122 -3.21 4.62 6.83
C LEU A 122 -3.01 5.55 5.63
N GLN A 123 -1.77 5.71 5.16
CA GLN A 123 -1.46 6.49 3.95
C GLN A 123 -2.10 5.89 2.70
N ALA A 124 -2.03 4.56 2.52
CA ALA A 124 -2.69 3.88 1.40
C ALA A 124 -4.22 4.04 1.44
N ALA A 125 -4.82 3.92 2.63
CA ALA A 125 -6.25 4.19 2.81
C ALA A 125 -6.61 5.65 2.46
N ALA A 126 -5.81 6.63 2.90
CA ALA A 126 -6.01 8.04 2.58
C ALA A 126 -5.94 8.30 1.06
N GLN A 127 -5.00 7.67 0.35
CA GLN A 127 -4.89 7.79 -1.11
C GLN A 127 -6.16 7.28 -1.82
N HIS A 128 -6.72 6.15 -1.39
CA HIS A 128 -7.99 5.67 -1.95
C HIS A 128 -9.15 6.63 -1.69
N LEU A 129 -9.21 7.21 -0.49
CA LEU A 129 -10.27 8.13 -0.07
C LEU A 129 -10.17 9.52 -0.71
N ALA A 130 -9.04 9.86 -1.32
CA ALA A 130 -8.88 11.08 -2.11
C ALA A 130 -9.58 11.01 -3.49
N ALA A 131 -10.02 9.82 -3.92
CA ALA A 131 -10.81 9.68 -5.14
C ALA A 131 -12.15 10.44 -5.04
N PRO A 132 -12.73 10.89 -6.17
CA PRO A 132 -14.02 11.57 -6.16
C PRO A 132 -15.12 10.74 -5.48
N ALA A 133 -15.88 11.38 -4.58
CA ALA A 133 -16.99 10.74 -3.92
C ALA A 133 -18.09 10.36 -4.90
N ARG A 134 -18.71 9.20 -4.66
CA ARG A 134 -19.84 8.72 -5.46
C ARG A 134 -21.15 9.01 -4.76
N THR A 135 -22.18 9.25 -5.57
CA THR A 135 -23.56 9.40 -5.11
C THR A 135 -24.20 8.03 -4.88
N GLY A 136 -25.06 7.92 -3.86
CA GLY A 136 -25.78 6.68 -3.53
C GLY A 136 -25.02 5.81 -2.53
N ALA A 137 -25.45 4.54 -2.38
CA ALA A 137 -24.92 3.64 -1.37
C ALA A 137 -23.49 3.17 -1.68
N CYS A 138 -22.76 2.76 -0.64
CA CYS A 138 -21.46 2.12 -0.78
C CYS A 138 -21.57 0.80 -1.56
N GLU A 139 -20.81 0.67 -2.64
CA GLU A 139 -20.73 -0.52 -3.47
C GLU A 139 -19.32 -1.15 -3.41
N ALA A 140 -19.17 -2.36 -3.96
CA ALA A 140 -17.93 -3.13 -3.90
C ALA A 140 -16.70 -2.41 -4.48
N GLN A 141 -16.87 -1.47 -5.41
CA GLN A 141 -15.77 -0.75 -6.05
C GLN A 141 -15.61 0.70 -5.55
N CYS A 142 -16.20 1.10 -4.42
CA CYS A 142 -16.08 2.48 -3.91
C CYS A 142 -14.78 2.72 -3.16
N ALA A 143 -14.38 3.99 -3.07
CA ALA A 143 -13.17 4.43 -2.35
C ALA A 143 -13.15 3.91 -0.90
N CYS A 144 -14.29 3.91 -0.21
CA CYS A 144 -14.43 3.38 1.15
C CYS A 144 -14.07 1.88 1.22
N LEU A 145 -14.54 1.10 0.25
CA LEU A 145 -14.31 -0.35 0.19
C LEU A 145 -12.88 -0.66 -0.29
N SER A 146 -12.32 0.12 -1.19
CA SER A 146 -10.91 0.02 -1.58
C SER A 146 -9.98 0.34 -0.41
N ALA A 147 -10.25 1.42 0.33
CA ALA A 147 -9.50 1.80 1.53
C ALA A 147 -9.58 0.71 2.62
N ALA A 148 -10.78 0.19 2.88
CA ALA A 148 -10.99 -0.91 3.83
C ALA A 148 -10.34 -2.24 3.39
N SER A 149 -10.19 -2.46 2.07
CA SER A 149 -9.61 -3.69 1.51
C SER A 149 -8.10 -3.62 1.31
N ALA A 150 -7.51 -2.43 1.28
CA ALA A 150 -6.06 -2.21 1.16
C ALA A 150 -5.26 -2.87 2.31
N ILE A 151 -5.95 -3.30 3.35
CA ILE A 151 -5.38 -3.85 4.58
C ILE A 151 -5.46 -5.39 4.63
N THR A 152 -6.36 -6.00 3.86
CA THR A 152 -6.62 -7.44 3.93
C THR A 152 -5.87 -8.23 2.84
N THR A 153 -5.17 -7.60 1.90
CA THR A 153 -4.45 -8.36 0.87
C THR A 153 -3.32 -7.55 0.23
N PRO A 154 -2.09 -8.09 0.12
CA PRO A 154 -1.13 -7.60 -0.86
C PRO A 154 -1.69 -7.96 -2.25
N ARG A 155 -2.57 -7.11 -2.79
CA ARG A 155 -3.13 -7.27 -4.13
C ARG A 155 -2.48 -6.29 -5.07
N ILE A 156 -1.48 -6.81 -5.77
CA ILE A 156 -1.07 -6.39 -7.10
C ILE A 156 -2.31 -6.42 -8.02
N PRO A 157 -2.73 -5.32 -8.67
CA PRO A 157 -3.64 -5.37 -9.80
C PRO A 157 -2.87 -5.15 -11.10
N VAL A 158 -2.98 -6.13 -11.98
CA VAL A 158 -2.60 -6.10 -13.38
C VAL A 158 -3.46 -5.07 -14.14
N ALA A 159 -2.78 -4.07 -14.71
CA ALA A 159 -3.08 -3.23 -15.89
C ALA A 159 -4.54 -3.02 -16.38
N ARG A 160 -4.95 -1.76 -16.62
CA ARG A 160 -5.03 -1.11 -17.96
C ARG A 160 -5.90 0.17 -17.99
N ALA A 161 -5.49 1.07 -18.90
CA ALA A 161 -6.23 2.14 -19.60
C ALA A 161 -6.55 3.41 -18.76
N ALA A 162 -6.29 4.65 -19.20
CA ALA A 162 -5.80 5.28 -20.43
C ALA A 162 -5.14 6.63 -20.03
N LEU A 163 -4.11 7.16 -20.69
CA LEU A 163 -4.15 8.24 -21.70
C LEU A 163 -2.67 8.54 -22.04
N THR A 164 -2.10 8.12 -23.16
CA THR A 164 -1.89 8.86 -24.43
C THR A 164 -1.42 10.32 -24.31
N LEU A 165 -0.13 10.50 -24.69
CA LEU A 165 0.55 11.61 -25.40
C LEU A 165 0.81 12.91 -24.61
N ALA A 166 2.08 13.22 -24.26
CA ALA A 166 3.12 13.94 -25.04
C ALA A 166 2.86 15.47 -25.07
N ASP A 167 3.76 16.43 -24.86
CA ASP A 167 5.23 16.54 -24.85
C ASP A 167 5.64 17.80 -24.03
N ASP A 168 6.91 17.84 -23.60
CA ASP A 168 7.82 18.98 -23.31
C ASP A 168 7.37 20.24 -22.52
N VAL A 169 8.09 20.56 -21.43
CA VAL A 169 8.96 21.76 -21.28
C VAL A 169 9.68 21.74 -19.91
N ALA A 170 10.93 22.18 -19.94
CA ALA A 170 11.93 22.29 -18.89
C ALA A 170 11.55 23.10 -17.63
N ALA A 171 12.19 22.69 -16.52
CA ALA A 171 12.75 23.49 -15.43
C ALA A 171 11.85 24.57 -14.78
N ASP A 172 11.03 24.14 -13.80
CA ASP A 172 11.01 24.72 -12.45
C ASP A 172 10.30 23.71 -11.53
N GLY A 173 11.06 23.04 -10.65
CA GLY A 173 10.52 21.99 -9.78
C GLY A 173 10.13 22.56 -8.42
N PRO A 174 8.91 22.33 -7.90
CA PRO A 174 8.52 22.81 -6.58
C PRO A 174 9.41 22.20 -5.50
N ASP A 175 9.72 23.00 -4.50
CA ASP A 175 10.49 22.65 -3.30
C ASP A 175 9.92 21.35 -2.69
N ILE A 176 10.61 20.23 -2.91
CA ILE A 176 10.23 18.95 -2.30
C ILE A 176 10.64 19.05 -0.84
N VAL A 177 9.71 19.53 -0.01
CA VAL A 177 9.84 19.49 1.44
C VAL A 177 9.77 18.03 1.86
N CYS A 178 10.93 17.42 1.97
CA CYS A 178 11.10 16.02 2.36
C CYS A 178 10.81 15.89 3.86
N THR A 179 9.71 15.23 4.22
CA THR A 179 9.27 14.97 5.60
C THR A 179 10.03 13.81 6.26
N LEU A 180 11.30 13.59 5.89
CA LEU A 180 12.13 12.56 6.50
C LEU A 180 12.61 13.04 7.88
N GLY A 181 12.11 12.42 8.96
CA GLY A 181 12.58 12.68 10.33
C GLY A 181 14.09 12.44 10.46
N GLY A 182 14.87 13.51 10.58
CA GLY A 182 16.33 13.49 10.63
C GLY A 182 17.03 14.44 9.64
N GLY A 183 16.29 15.09 8.73
CA GLY A 183 16.83 16.13 7.85
C GLY A 183 17.89 15.62 6.86
N VAL A 184 18.81 16.50 6.47
CA VAL A 184 19.82 16.25 5.41
C VAL A 184 20.77 15.09 5.74
N GLU A 185 21.08 14.87 7.02
CA GLU A 185 22.00 13.79 7.44
C GLU A 185 21.37 12.41 7.28
N ALA A 186 20.10 12.26 7.64
CA ALA A 186 19.34 11.02 7.44
C ALA A 186 19.18 10.69 5.95
N MET A 187 19.06 11.71 5.10
CA MET A 187 19.06 11.54 3.65
C MET A 187 20.42 11.06 3.13
N ARG A 188 21.53 11.65 3.60
CA ARG A 188 22.89 11.24 3.20
C ARG A 188 23.17 9.79 3.60
N GLU A 189 22.75 9.41 4.80
CA GLU A 189 22.88 8.04 5.30
C GLU A 189 21.98 7.06 4.52
N ARG A 190 20.78 7.48 4.12
CA ARG A 190 19.93 6.67 3.23
C ARG A 190 20.61 6.40 1.88
N VAL A 191 21.23 7.43 1.31
CA VAL A 191 21.96 7.35 0.04
C VAL A 191 23.20 6.45 0.17
N SER A 192 23.97 6.56 1.26
CA SER A 192 25.16 5.73 1.49
C SER A 192 24.79 4.25 1.62
N GLN A 193 23.71 3.92 2.32
CA GLN A 193 23.22 2.56 2.49
C GLN A 193 22.78 1.96 1.15
N TRP A 194 22.02 2.71 0.34
CA TRP A 194 21.66 2.26 -1.01
C TRP A 194 22.89 2.07 -1.90
N GLN A 195 23.86 2.99 -1.89
CA GLN A 195 25.10 2.83 -2.64
C GLN A 195 25.86 1.57 -2.24
N ALA A 196 25.96 1.28 -0.93
CA ALA A 196 26.59 0.08 -0.42
C ALA A 196 25.85 -1.20 -0.86
N ALA A 197 24.52 -1.21 -0.82
CA ALA A 197 23.71 -2.36 -1.24
C ALA A 197 23.71 -2.58 -2.77
N LEU A 198 23.90 -1.52 -3.55
CA LEU A 198 23.99 -1.60 -5.01
C LEU A 198 25.41 -1.97 -5.48
N ALA A 199 26.46 -1.64 -4.73
CA ALA A 199 27.85 -1.90 -5.10
C ALA A 199 28.17 -3.38 -5.43
N PRO A 200 27.73 -4.39 -4.66
CA PRO A 200 28.05 -5.80 -4.93
C PRO A 200 27.20 -6.43 -6.05
N ALA A 201 26.33 -5.66 -6.72
CA ALA A 201 25.53 -6.18 -7.82
C ALA A 201 26.42 -6.71 -8.95
N THR A 202 26.21 -7.96 -9.33
CA THR A 202 26.94 -8.66 -10.39
C THR A 202 26.36 -8.40 -11.78
N GLY A 203 25.19 -7.78 -11.85
CA GLY A 203 24.56 -7.39 -13.10
C GLY A 203 23.35 -6.49 -12.90
N ARG A 204 23.10 -5.61 -13.86
CA ARG A 204 21.94 -4.71 -13.93
C ARG A 204 21.23 -4.86 -15.27
N THR A 205 20.01 -5.37 -15.23
CA THR A 205 19.21 -5.63 -16.44
C THR A 205 17.93 -4.80 -16.39
N PRO A 206 17.59 -4.06 -17.45
CA PRO A 206 16.32 -3.37 -17.50
C PRO A 206 15.18 -4.38 -17.59
N ILE A 207 14.10 -4.12 -16.86
CA ILE A 207 12.88 -4.92 -16.88
C ILE A 207 11.68 -4.02 -17.17
N ALA A 208 10.53 -4.62 -17.46
CA ALA A 208 9.30 -3.86 -17.65
C ALA A 208 8.98 -3.05 -16.39
N GLY A 209 9.02 -1.72 -16.53
CA GLY A 209 8.72 -0.78 -15.45
C GLY A 209 9.85 -0.57 -14.44
N GLY A 210 11.09 -1.01 -14.70
CA GLY A 210 12.19 -0.71 -13.80
C GLY A 210 13.51 -1.45 -14.05
N LEU A 211 14.21 -1.75 -12.97
CA LEU A 211 15.55 -2.34 -12.99
C LEU A 211 15.59 -3.62 -12.15
N GLN A 212 16.26 -4.65 -12.68
CA GLN A 212 16.61 -5.84 -11.93
C GLN A 212 18.11 -5.91 -11.72
N LEU A 213 18.51 -6.06 -10.46
CA LEU A 213 19.88 -6.32 -10.04
C LEU A 213 20.05 -7.80 -9.72
N THR A 214 21.19 -8.37 -10.08
CA THR A 214 21.59 -9.73 -9.72
C THR A 214 22.75 -9.70 -8.74
N TYR A 215 22.78 -10.65 -7.82
CA TYR A 215 23.81 -10.78 -6.80
C TYR A 215 24.20 -12.26 -6.62
N ALA A 216 25.41 -12.50 -6.12
CA ALA A 216 25.75 -13.79 -5.53
C ALA A 216 24.91 -14.03 -4.25
N HIS A 217 24.92 -15.26 -3.72
CA HIS A 217 24.30 -15.52 -2.43
C HIS A 217 25.03 -14.80 -1.29
N ASP A 218 24.29 -13.97 -0.56
CA ASP A 218 24.78 -13.26 0.61
C ASP A 218 23.60 -12.96 1.54
N GLU A 219 23.58 -13.61 2.70
CA GLU A 219 22.49 -13.50 3.68
C GLU A 219 22.40 -12.11 4.30
N ALA A 220 23.53 -11.46 4.55
CA ALA A 220 23.57 -10.13 5.15
C ALA A 220 23.05 -9.08 4.16
N LEU A 221 23.46 -9.19 2.90
CA LEU A 221 22.96 -8.32 1.84
C LEU A 221 21.47 -8.55 1.54
N ALA A 222 20.98 -9.79 1.60
CA ALA A 222 19.56 -10.08 1.43
C ALA A 222 18.70 -9.36 2.48
N ALA A 223 19.12 -9.47 3.75
CA ALA A 223 18.45 -8.80 4.86
C ALA A 223 18.50 -7.27 4.70
N GLU A 224 19.63 -6.73 4.28
CA GLU A 224 19.81 -5.29 4.06
C GLU A 224 18.97 -4.76 2.90
N LEU A 225 18.92 -5.46 1.77
CA LEU A 225 18.07 -5.11 0.63
C LEU A 225 16.59 -5.11 1.00
N ALA A 226 16.13 -6.08 1.78
CA ALA A 226 14.75 -6.13 2.27
C ALA A 226 14.44 -4.96 3.22
N ARG A 227 15.37 -4.64 4.13
CA ARG A 227 15.24 -3.51 5.07
C ARG A 227 15.18 -2.17 4.33
N LEU A 228 16.07 -1.96 3.36
CA LEU A 228 16.11 -0.75 2.53
C LEU A 228 14.86 -0.61 1.66
N ALA A 229 14.41 -1.69 1.02
CA ALA A 229 13.17 -1.72 0.25
C ALA A 229 11.95 -1.29 1.09
N ALA A 230 11.81 -1.84 2.29
CA ALA A 230 10.69 -1.51 3.18
C ALA A 230 10.71 -0.04 3.61
N ALA A 231 11.90 0.48 3.94
CA ALA A 231 12.05 1.89 4.33
C ALA A 231 11.82 2.85 3.16
N GLU A 232 12.26 2.50 1.96
CA GLU A 232 12.04 3.29 0.75
C GLU A 232 10.57 3.27 0.34
N PHE A 233 9.90 2.12 0.44
CA PHE A 233 8.46 2.01 0.19
C PHE A 233 7.64 2.91 1.12
N ALA A 234 8.07 3.10 2.37
CA ALA A 234 7.41 4.04 3.29
C ALA A 234 7.50 5.50 2.82
N CYS A 235 8.56 5.88 2.11
CA CYS A 235 8.75 7.24 1.57
C CYS A 235 8.23 7.39 0.13
N CYS A 236 8.26 6.30 -0.64
CA CYS A 236 7.95 6.22 -2.07
C CYS A 236 7.13 4.97 -2.36
N SER A 237 5.89 4.95 -1.84
CA SER A 237 4.97 3.79 -1.92
C SER A 237 4.48 3.45 -3.32
N PHE A 238 4.85 4.27 -4.32
CA PHE A 238 4.65 3.97 -5.72
C PHE A 238 5.68 2.98 -6.27
N PHE A 239 6.84 2.80 -5.63
CA PHE A 239 7.77 1.75 -6.03
C PHE A 239 7.29 0.37 -5.58
N THR A 240 7.60 -0.65 -6.37
CA THR A 240 7.45 -2.05 -6.00
C THR A 240 8.83 -2.69 -5.96
N PHE A 241 9.16 -3.29 -4.83
CA PHE A 241 10.42 -3.99 -4.62
C PHE A 241 10.18 -5.49 -4.58
N THR A 242 11.01 -6.28 -5.24
CA THR A 242 10.92 -7.75 -5.23
C THR A 242 12.30 -8.35 -5.03
N LEU A 243 12.51 -8.98 -3.88
CA LEU A 243 13.70 -9.80 -3.60
C LEU A 243 13.35 -11.27 -3.84
N THR A 244 14.14 -11.95 -4.66
CA THR A 244 14.04 -13.40 -4.85
C THR A 244 15.38 -14.04 -4.54
N VAL A 245 15.36 -15.10 -3.74
CA VAL A 245 16.53 -15.93 -3.42
C VAL A 245 16.28 -17.30 -4.02
N GLY A 246 17.17 -17.77 -4.90
CA GLY A 246 17.00 -19.04 -5.60
C GLY A 246 18.36 -19.69 -5.90
N PRO A 247 18.40 -20.88 -6.50
CA PRO A 247 19.64 -21.64 -6.69
C PRO A 247 20.69 -20.93 -7.59
N GLY A 248 20.30 -19.89 -8.32
CA GLY A 248 21.18 -19.06 -9.15
C GLY A 248 21.70 -17.80 -8.48
N GLY A 249 21.50 -17.61 -7.17
CA GLY A 249 21.84 -16.39 -6.44
C GLY A 249 20.62 -15.58 -6.00
N MET A 250 20.77 -14.26 -5.93
CA MET A 250 19.70 -13.36 -5.52
C MET A 250 19.37 -12.37 -6.63
N THR A 251 18.09 -12.04 -6.78
CA THR A 251 17.64 -10.99 -7.68
C THR A 251 16.82 -9.97 -6.93
N PHE A 252 17.10 -8.69 -7.15
CA PHE A 252 16.38 -7.58 -6.58
C PHE A 252 15.82 -6.71 -7.70
N ALA A 253 14.50 -6.69 -7.84
CA ALA A 253 13.81 -5.87 -8.81
C ALA A 253 13.19 -4.65 -8.12
N VAL A 254 13.40 -3.48 -8.73
CA VAL A 254 12.69 -2.25 -8.39
C VAL A 254 11.88 -1.85 -9.60
N THR A 255 10.56 -1.75 -9.44
CA THR A 255 9.67 -1.28 -10.49
C THR A 255 8.86 -0.08 -10.01
N ALA A 256 8.45 0.76 -10.94
CA ALA A 256 7.57 1.88 -10.69
C ALA A 256 6.45 1.89 -11.74
N PRO A 257 5.34 2.57 -11.45
CA PRO A 257 4.43 3.03 -12.47
C PRO A 257 5.22 3.76 -13.57
N PRO A 258 4.82 3.64 -14.85
CA PRO A 258 5.55 4.25 -15.97
C PRO A 258 5.80 5.76 -15.80
N ALA A 259 4.87 6.47 -15.14
CA ALA A 259 4.99 7.89 -14.80
C ALA A 259 6.18 8.22 -13.88
N ALA A 260 6.78 7.22 -13.23
CA ALA A 260 7.92 7.33 -12.31
C ALA A 260 9.10 6.44 -12.74
N GLY A 261 9.10 5.90 -13.97
CA GLY A 261 10.17 5.01 -14.46
C GLY A 261 11.55 5.69 -14.58
N GLU A 262 11.57 6.97 -14.93
CA GLU A 262 12.82 7.75 -15.00
C GLU A 262 13.44 7.95 -13.60
N LEU A 263 12.61 8.02 -12.55
CA LEU A 263 13.07 8.08 -11.16
C LEU A 263 13.73 6.75 -10.72
N VAL A 264 13.29 5.60 -11.23
CA VAL A 264 13.96 4.31 -10.94
C VAL A 264 15.39 4.32 -11.46
N THR A 265 15.59 4.85 -12.66
CA THR A 265 16.92 4.92 -13.28
C THR A 265 17.80 5.96 -12.60
N ALA A 266 17.22 7.10 -12.18
CA ALA A 266 17.93 8.14 -11.45
C ALA A 266 18.36 7.71 -10.03
N VAL A 267 17.54 6.91 -9.34
CA VAL A 267 17.77 6.51 -7.93
C VAL A 267 18.56 5.20 -7.83
N PHE A 268 18.26 4.21 -8.67
CA PHE A 268 18.85 2.85 -8.57
C PHE A 268 19.91 2.56 -9.64
N GLY A 269 20.18 3.56 -10.49
CA GLY A 269 21.22 3.54 -11.51
C GLY A 269 20.75 3.04 -12.87
N THR A 270 21.63 3.20 -13.86
CA THR A 270 21.40 2.75 -15.24
C THR A 270 21.72 1.28 -15.40
N ALA A 271 21.00 0.60 -16.31
CA ALA A 271 21.35 -0.74 -16.75
C ALA A 271 22.80 -0.81 -17.24
N ASP A 272 23.43 -1.98 -17.09
CA ASP A 272 24.77 -2.18 -17.64
C ASP A 272 24.70 -2.11 -19.16
N ALA A 273 25.49 -1.21 -19.76
CA ALA A 273 25.55 -1.00 -21.21
C ALA A 273 25.93 -2.25 -22.03
N ALA A 274 26.30 -3.35 -21.37
CA ALA A 274 26.64 -4.63 -21.98
C ALA A 274 25.41 -5.47 -22.40
N ALA A 275 24.22 -5.26 -21.82
CA ALA A 275 23.02 -6.02 -22.18
C ALA A 275 22.30 -5.47 -23.44
N ALA A 276 22.42 -4.17 -23.72
CA ALA A 276 21.76 -3.51 -24.86
C ALA A 276 22.34 -3.88 -26.24
N ARG A 277 23.50 -4.54 -26.30
CA ARG A 277 24.19 -4.91 -27.57
C ARG A 277 23.92 -6.34 -28.06
N LYS A 278 23.11 -7.15 -27.34
CA LYS A 278 22.82 -8.54 -27.74
C LYS A 278 21.49 -8.75 -28.46
N SER A 279 20.79 -7.68 -28.82
CA SER A 279 19.50 -7.75 -29.52
C SER A 279 19.48 -7.08 -30.91
N VAL A 280 20.65 -7.00 -31.56
CA VAL A 280 20.73 -6.71 -33.02
C VAL A 280 21.16 -7.98 -33.74
#